data_AF-A0A7L2EDH9-F1
#
_entry.id   AF-A0A7L2EDH9-F1
#
_cell.length_a   1.000
_cell.length_b   1.000
_cell.length_c   1.000
_cell.angle_alpha   90.00
_cell.angle_beta   90.00
_cell.angle_gamma   90.00
#
_symmetry.space_group_name_H-M   'P 1'
#
loop_
_entity.id
_entity.type
_entity.pdbx_description
1 polymer ?
#
loop_
_entity_poly.entity_id
_entity_poly.type
_entity_poly.pdbx_seq_one_letter_code
_entity_poly.pdbx_strand_id
1 'polypeptide(L)'
;MPAATVDHSQRICEVWACNLDEEMKKIRQVIRKYNYVAMDTEFPGVVARPIGEFRSNADYQYQLLRCNVDLLKIIQLGLTFMNEQGEYPPGTSTWQFNFKFNLTEDMYAQDSIELLTTSGIQFKKHEEEGIETQYFAELLMTSGVVLCEGVKWLSFHSGYDFGYLIKILTNSNLPEEELDFFEILRLFFPVIYDVKYLMKSCKNLK
;
A
#
# COMPACT_ATOMS: atom_id res chain seq x y z
N MET A 1 -13.59 -13.33 26.38
CA MET A 1 -12.14 -13.42 26.61
C MET A 1 -11.66 -12.00 26.90
N PRO A 2 -10.85 -11.75 27.93
CA PRO A 2 -10.41 -10.40 28.24
C PRO A 2 -9.47 -9.92 27.13
N ALA A 3 -9.78 -8.77 26.54
CA ALA A 3 -8.89 -8.08 25.61
C ALA A 3 -7.57 -7.79 26.31
N ALA A 4 -6.46 -8.14 25.66
CA ALA A 4 -5.13 -7.88 26.19
C ALA A 4 -4.93 -6.38 26.39
N THR A 5 -4.95 -5.95 27.66
CA THR A 5 -4.53 -4.62 28.08
C THR A 5 -3.01 -4.62 28.17
N VAL A 6 -2.35 -4.38 27.04
CA VAL A 6 -0.95 -3.97 27.03
C VAL A 6 -0.92 -2.60 26.38
N ASP A 7 -0.70 -1.57 27.20
CA ASP A 7 -0.48 -0.19 26.74
C ASP A 7 0.90 -0.10 26.07
N HIS A 8 0.98 -0.64 24.86
CA HIS A 8 2.00 -0.27 23.89
C HIS A 8 1.35 0.81 23.04
N SER A 9 1.49 2.08 23.42
CA SER A 9 0.98 3.19 22.62
C SER A 9 1.39 2.97 21.17
N GLN A 10 0.42 2.62 20.32
CA GLN A 10 0.66 2.34 18.90
C GLN A 10 1.26 3.60 18.29
N ARG A 11 2.56 3.56 18.00
CA ARG A 11 3.25 4.70 17.43
C ARG A 11 3.28 4.55 15.92
N ILE A 12 2.68 5.53 15.25
CA ILE A 12 2.86 5.78 13.82
C ILE A 12 4.18 6.54 13.66
N CYS A 13 5.05 6.02 12.79
CA CYS A 13 6.30 6.67 12.41
C CYS A 13 6.18 7.22 11.00
N GLU A 14 6.25 8.56 10.89
CA GLU A 14 6.34 9.24 9.61
C GLU A 14 7.71 8.98 8.97
N VAL A 15 7.69 8.45 7.76
CA VAL A 15 8.88 8.19 6.95
C VAL A 15 8.90 9.16 5.78
N TRP A 16 9.99 9.89 5.68
CA TRP A 16 10.33 10.86 4.64
C TRP A 16 11.68 10.47 4.02
N ALA A 17 12.13 11.19 2.99
CA ALA A 17 13.42 10.87 2.34
C ALA A 17 14.60 10.87 3.34
N CYS A 18 14.58 11.75 4.35
CA CYS A 18 15.67 11.92 5.29
C CYS A 18 15.88 10.78 6.29
N ASN A 19 14.83 9.98 6.59
CA ASN A 19 14.89 8.89 7.56
C ASN A 19 14.54 7.51 6.97
N LEU A 20 14.27 7.43 5.66
CA LEU A 20 13.89 6.18 4.98
C LEU A 20 14.86 5.02 5.26
N ASP A 21 16.16 5.24 5.11
CA ASP A 21 17.19 4.23 5.35
C ASP A 21 17.19 3.70 6.79
N GLU A 22 16.97 4.58 7.78
CA GLU A 22 16.93 4.21 9.18
C GLU A 22 15.71 3.36 9.49
N GLU A 23 14.54 3.78 9.00
CA GLU A 23 13.28 3.08 9.25
C GLU A 23 13.21 1.75 8.51
N MET A 24 13.72 1.66 7.28
CA MET A 24 13.82 0.39 6.56
C MET A 24 14.74 -0.62 7.25
N LYS A 25 15.80 -0.17 7.94
CA LYS A 25 16.63 -1.06 8.78
C LYS A 25 15.85 -1.62 9.96
N LYS A 26 14.99 -0.82 10.60
CA LYS A 26 14.12 -1.27 11.69
C LYS A 26 13.08 -2.29 11.19
N ILE A 27 12.45 -2.01 10.05
CA ILE A 27 11.47 -2.92 9.42
C ILE A 27 12.09 -4.29 9.13
N ARG A 28 13.33 -4.36 8.63
CA ARG A 28 14.06 -5.63 8.40
C ARG A 28 14.23 -6.48 9.66
N GLN A 29 14.26 -5.86 10.84
CA GLN A 29 14.32 -6.58 12.11
C GLN A 29 12.92 -7.00 12.56
N VAL A 30 11.93 -6.11 12.42
CA VAL A 30 10.54 -6.31 12.82
C VAL A 30 9.90 -7.46 12.04
N ILE A 31 10.06 -7.49 10.71
CA ILE A 31 9.42 -8.47 9.82
C ILE A 31 9.74 -9.94 10.17
N ARG A 32 10.87 -10.19 10.86
CA ARG A 32 11.28 -11.54 11.28
C ARG A 32 10.37 -12.14 12.36
N LYS A 33 9.73 -11.30 13.18
CA LYS A 33 8.86 -11.73 14.29
C LYS A 33 7.40 -11.28 14.09
N TYR A 34 7.21 -10.13 13.47
CA TYR A 34 5.90 -9.51 13.23
C TYR A 34 5.62 -9.57 11.73
N ASN A 35 5.27 -10.76 11.24
CA ASN A 35 5.15 -11.12 9.83
C ASN A 35 3.73 -11.02 9.26
N TYR A 36 2.79 -10.43 10.01
CA TYR A 36 1.48 -10.03 9.51
C TYR A 36 1.54 -8.53 9.21
N VAL A 37 1.38 -8.17 7.93
CA VAL A 37 1.55 -6.80 7.45
C VAL A 37 0.20 -6.29 6.97
N ALA A 38 -0.40 -5.37 7.73
CA ALA A 38 -1.56 -4.62 7.27
C ALA A 38 -1.10 -3.44 6.42
N MET A 39 -1.81 -3.16 5.32
CA MET A 39 -1.46 -2.07 4.42
C MET A 39 -2.66 -1.21 4.04
N ASP A 40 -2.37 0.05 3.72
CA ASP A 40 -3.31 1.02 3.19
C ASP A 40 -2.55 2.06 2.35
N THR A 41 -3.18 2.64 1.32
CA THR A 41 -2.53 3.64 0.47
C THR A 41 -3.40 4.87 0.25
N GLU A 42 -2.74 6.02 0.16
CA GLU A 42 -3.38 7.27 -0.27
C GLU A 42 -2.86 7.65 -1.65
N PHE A 43 -3.78 7.96 -2.56
CA PHE A 43 -3.48 8.26 -3.96
C PHE A 43 -4.48 9.29 -4.52
N PRO A 44 -4.15 9.99 -5.62
CA PRO A 44 -4.89 11.16 -6.08
C PRO A 44 -6.17 10.81 -6.87
N GLY A 45 -6.87 9.76 -6.46
CA GLY A 45 -8.18 9.39 -6.98
C GLY A 45 -8.18 8.73 -8.36
N VAL A 46 -9.20 9.05 -9.15
CA VAL A 46 -9.47 8.46 -10.47
C VAL A 46 -9.71 9.60 -11.45
N VAL A 47 -8.85 9.72 -12.46
CA VAL A 47 -8.87 10.80 -13.46
C VAL A 47 -9.32 10.34 -14.84
N ALA A 48 -9.24 9.03 -15.10
CA ALA A 48 -9.55 8.45 -16.40
C ALA A 48 -10.57 7.31 -16.28
N ARG A 49 -11.39 7.15 -17.32
CA ARG A 49 -12.27 5.98 -17.50
C ARG A 49 -11.97 5.37 -18.87
N PRO A 50 -11.70 4.06 -18.94
CA PRO A 50 -11.43 3.42 -20.22
C PRO A 50 -12.71 3.39 -21.06
N ILE A 51 -12.58 3.63 -22.36
CA ILE A 51 -13.68 3.61 -23.33
C ILE A 51 -13.46 2.42 -24.26
N GLY A 52 -14.47 1.60 -24.46
CA GLY A 52 -14.40 0.45 -25.35
C GLY A 52 -15.37 -0.66 -24.98
N GLU A 53 -15.24 -1.79 -25.65
CA GLU A 53 -15.90 -3.04 -25.29
C GLU A 53 -15.04 -3.82 -24.30
N PHE A 54 -15.67 -4.32 -23.23
CA PHE A 54 -15.01 -5.10 -22.18
C PHE A 54 -15.62 -6.49 -22.13
N ARG A 55 -14.78 -7.50 -21.85
CA ARG A 55 -15.21 -8.90 -21.81
C ARG A 55 -16.18 -9.18 -20.65
N SER A 56 -16.06 -8.41 -19.57
CA SER A 56 -16.91 -8.51 -18.38
C SER A 56 -16.84 -7.24 -17.52
N ASN A 57 -17.66 -7.17 -16.45
CA ASN A 57 -17.53 -6.11 -15.45
C ASN A 57 -16.16 -6.19 -14.72
N ALA A 58 -15.68 -7.39 -14.41
CA ALA A 58 -14.37 -7.56 -13.77
C ALA A 58 -13.24 -7.00 -14.65
N ASP A 59 -13.27 -7.32 -15.95
CA ASP A 59 -12.34 -6.76 -16.94
C ASP A 59 -12.41 -5.23 -16.98
N TYR A 60 -13.60 -4.63 -17.03
CA TYR A 60 -13.75 -3.18 -16.93
C TYR A 60 -13.16 -2.59 -15.64
N GLN A 61 -13.39 -3.22 -14.47
CA GLN A 61 -12.81 -2.75 -13.22
C GLN A 61 -11.28 -2.84 -13.22
N TYR A 62 -10.72 -3.92 -13.76
CA TYR A 62 -9.28 -4.07 -13.90
C TYR A 62 -8.69 -3.00 -14.83
N GLN A 63 -9.28 -2.77 -16.01
CA GLN A 63 -8.81 -1.73 -16.93
C GLN A 63 -8.95 -0.33 -16.33
N LEU A 64 -10.00 -0.07 -15.54
CA LEU A 64 -10.16 1.19 -14.81
C LEU A 64 -9.04 1.39 -13.79
N LEU A 65 -8.72 0.36 -13.01
CA LEU A 65 -7.62 0.37 -12.05
C LEU A 65 -6.29 0.58 -12.78
N ARG A 66 -5.97 -0.28 -13.75
CA ARG A 66 -4.73 -0.27 -14.55
C ARG A 66 -4.45 1.13 -15.09
N CYS A 67 -5.42 1.70 -15.81
CA CYS A 67 -5.28 3.01 -16.43
C CYS A 67 -4.96 4.12 -15.42
N ASN A 68 -5.63 4.14 -14.27
CA ASN A 68 -5.41 5.18 -13.27
C ASN A 68 -4.11 4.97 -12.49
N VAL A 69 -3.79 3.73 -12.12
CA VAL A 69 -2.53 3.41 -11.43
C VAL A 69 -1.34 3.76 -12.32
N ASP A 70 -1.39 3.49 -13.62
CA ASP A 70 -0.30 3.83 -14.55
C ASP A 70 -0.13 5.35 -14.71
N LEU A 71 -1.23 6.11 -14.79
CA LEU A 71 -1.22 7.57 -14.95
C LEU A 71 -0.81 8.33 -13.69
N LEU A 72 -1.17 7.82 -12.51
CA LEU A 72 -1.08 8.54 -11.25
C LEU A 72 0.12 8.09 -10.41
N LYS A 73 0.56 8.96 -9.50
CA LYS A 73 1.57 8.65 -8.48
C LYS A 73 0.91 8.41 -7.13
N ILE A 74 1.43 7.46 -6.37
CA ILE A 74 1.03 7.24 -4.97
C ILE A 74 1.47 8.44 -4.11
N ILE A 75 0.74 8.74 -3.03
CA ILE A 75 1.05 9.83 -2.10
C ILE A 75 1.55 9.28 -0.76
N GLN A 76 0.85 8.29 -0.20
CA GLN A 76 1.29 7.60 1.02
C GLN A 76 1.07 6.09 0.96
N LEU A 77 1.87 5.38 1.75
CA LEU A 77 1.69 3.97 2.08
C LEU A 77 1.80 3.80 3.59
N GLY A 78 0.77 3.25 4.22
CA GLY A 78 0.80 2.78 5.60
C GLY A 78 1.13 1.29 5.66
N LEU A 79 2.11 0.91 6.48
CA LEU A 79 2.41 -0.50 6.80
C LEU A 79 2.38 -0.72 8.31
N THR A 80 1.51 -1.60 8.78
CA THR A 80 1.39 -1.98 10.19
C THR A 80 1.81 -3.43 10.39
N PHE A 81 2.69 -3.68 11.36
CA PHE A 81 3.27 -5.01 11.58
C PHE A 81 2.71 -5.64 12.86
N MET A 82 2.33 -6.92 12.76
CA MET A 82 1.80 -7.72 13.87
C MET A 82 2.36 -9.14 13.82
N ASN A 83 2.34 -9.86 14.94
CA ASN A 83 2.58 -11.30 14.96
C ASN A 83 1.27 -12.08 14.80
N GLU A 84 1.36 -13.42 14.79
CA GLU A 84 0.20 -14.31 14.66
C GLU A 84 -0.84 -14.17 15.78
N GLN A 85 -0.43 -13.68 16.94
CA GLN A 85 -1.29 -13.43 18.09
C GLN A 85 -1.96 -12.05 18.03
N GLY A 86 -1.66 -11.23 17.01
CA GLY A 86 -2.16 -9.86 16.88
C GLY A 86 -1.42 -8.85 17.74
N GLU A 87 -0.24 -9.21 18.28
CA GLU A 87 0.58 -8.31 19.09
C GLU A 87 1.48 -7.46 18.18
N TYR A 88 1.69 -6.21 18.58
CA TYR A 88 2.52 -5.24 17.85
C TYR A 88 3.99 -5.30 18.29
N PRO A 89 4.94 -4.91 17.42
CA PRO A 89 6.32 -4.67 17.83
C PRO A 89 6.39 -3.56 18.91
N PRO A 90 7.32 -3.68 19.87
CA PRO A 90 7.51 -2.64 20.87
C PRO A 90 8.01 -1.34 20.22
N GLY A 91 7.41 -0.21 20.59
CA GLY A 91 7.75 1.10 20.04
C GLY A 91 6.93 1.46 18.82
N THR A 92 7.51 1.35 17.62
CA THR A 92 6.84 1.66 16.35
C THR A 92 6.13 0.44 15.82
N SER A 93 4.82 0.58 15.57
CA SER A 93 3.97 -0.49 15.03
C SER A 93 3.54 -0.24 13.59
N THR A 94 3.45 1.04 13.21
CA THR A 94 3.00 1.49 11.91
C THR A 94 4.02 2.46 11.32
N TRP A 95 4.39 2.24 10.07
CA TRP A 95 5.20 3.16 9.27
C TRP A 95 4.32 3.79 8.20
N GLN A 96 4.31 5.12 8.15
CA GLN A 96 3.61 5.90 7.14
C GLN A 96 4.66 6.49 6.21
N PHE A 97 4.81 5.92 5.02
CA PHE A 97 5.74 6.38 4.00
C PHE A 97 5.09 7.53 3.22
N ASN A 98 5.76 8.66 3.18
CA ASN A 98 5.32 9.86 2.47
C ASN A 98 6.12 10.02 1.17
N PHE A 99 5.48 9.78 0.04
CA PHE A 99 6.14 9.81 -1.26
C PHE A 99 6.16 11.22 -1.86
N LYS A 100 7.13 11.45 -2.74
CA LYS A 100 7.23 12.71 -3.44
C LYS A 100 6.06 12.93 -4.39
N PHE A 101 5.44 14.10 -4.26
CA PHE A 101 4.25 14.46 -5.05
C PHE A 101 4.24 15.97 -5.29
N ASN A 102 4.01 16.39 -6.53
CA ASN A 102 4.02 17.80 -6.94
C ASN A 102 2.67 18.18 -7.57
N LEU A 103 1.91 19.08 -6.94
CA LEU A 103 0.61 19.55 -7.43
C LEU A 103 0.68 20.37 -8.73
N THR A 104 1.87 20.78 -9.18
CA THR A 104 2.05 21.49 -10.45
C THR A 104 2.35 20.54 -11.60
N GLU A 105 3.10 19.46 -11.33
CA GLU A 105 3.60 18.54 -12.35
C GLU A 105 2.80 17.24 -12.46
N ASP A 106 2.29 16.74 -11.33
CA ASP A 106 1.64 15.44 -11.26
C ASP A 106 0.15 15.52 -11.55
N MET A 107 -0.38 14.49 -12.20
CA MET A 107 -1.80 14.39 -12.51
C MET A 107 -2.58 13.95 -11.26
N TYR A 108 -3.78 14.51 -11.06
CA TYR A 108 -4.64 14.19 -9.92
C TYR A 108 -6.11 14.53 -10.19
N ALA A 109 -7.01 13.94 -9.40
CA ALA A 109 -8.40 14.38 -9.29
C ALA A 109 -8.51 15.49 -8.23
N GLN A 110 -9.09 16.64 -8.61
CA GLN A 110 -9.21 17.82 -7.73
C GLN A 110 -9.92 17.48 -6.41
N ASP A 111 -11.07 16.81 -6.48
CA ASP A 111 -11.85 16.40 -5.30
C ASP A 111 -11.03 15.52 -4.34
N SER A 112 -10.15 14.67 -4.87
CA SER A 112 -9.26 13.82 -4.06
C SER A 112 -8.18 14.64 -3.35
N ILE A 113 -7.57 15.62 -4.02
CA ILE A 113 -6.59 16.52 -3.39
C ILE A 113 -7.23 17.35 -2.29
N GLU A 114 -8.45 17.85 -2.49
CA GLU A 114 -9.18 18.62 -1.47
C GLU A 114 -9.51 17.77 -0.25
N LEU A 115 -9.96 16.53 -0.47
CA LEU A 115 -10.21 15.57 0.60
C LEU A 115 -8.93 15.28 1.38
N LEU A 116 -7.84 14.93 0.68
CA LEU A 116 -6.55 14.60 1.30
C LEU A 116 -5.97 15.78 2.08
N THR A 117 -6.08 17.00 1.55
CA THR A 117 -5.67 18.23 2.25
C THR A 117 -6.47 18.41 3.55
N THR A 118 -7.79 18.18 3.49
CA THR A 118 -8.67 18.25 4.66
C THR A 118 -8.35 17.17 5.70
N SER A 119 -7.91 16.00 5.24
CA SER A 119 -7.42 14.90 6.09
C SER A 119 -6.03 15.12 6.68
N GLY A 120 -5.35 16.22 6.33
CA GLY A 120 -4.07 16.63 6.93
C GLY A 120 -2.83 16.36 6.08
N ILE A 121 -2.98 15.96 4.81
CA ILE A 121 -1.85 15.80 3.89
C ILE A 121 -1.22 17.16 3.58
N GLN A 122 0.10 17.25 3.77
CA GLN A 122 0.88 18.46 3.56
C GLN A 122 1.63 18.39 2.22
N PHE A 123 0.95 18.66 1.11
CA PHE A 123 1.53 18.50 -0.24
C PHE A 123 2.85 19.23 -0.48
N LYS A 124 3.03 20.43 0.11
CA LYS A 124 4.31 21.14 0.04
C LYS A 124 5.47 20.32 0.63
N LYS A 125 5.22 19.61 1.73
CA LYS A 125 6.21 18.74 2.36
C LYS A 125 6.47 17.48 1.52
N HIS A 126 5.44 16.92 0.87
CA HIS A 126 5.63 15.83 -0.09
C HIS A 126 6.52 16.26 -1.26
N GLU A 127 6.34 17.47 -1.78
CA GLU A 127 7.19 18.01 -2.85
C GLU A 127 8.65 18.17 -2.44
N GLU A 128 8.89 18.72 -1.23
CA GLU A 128 10.23 19.08 -0.74
C GLU A 128 11.00 17.91 -0.09
N GLU A 129 10.31 17.03 0.64
CA GLU A 129 10.89 16.00 1.51
C GLU A 129 10.42 14.56 1.20
N GLY A 130 9.55 14.39 0.21
CA GLY A 130 8.93 13.11 -0.11
C GLY A 130 9.93 12.08 -0.63
N ILE A 131 9.62 10.81 -0.37
CA ILE A 131 10.42 9.67 -0.79
C ILE A 131 10.29 9.46 -2.30
N GLU A 132 11.42 9.27 -2.97
CA GLU A 132 11.45 8.77 -4.35
C GLU A 132 11.02 7.29 -4.36
N THR A 133 9.94 6.98 -5.08
CA THR A 133 9.31 5.65 -5.10
C THR A 133 10.26 4.54 -5.52
N GLN A 134 11.16 4.83 -6.46
CA GLN A 134 12.14 3.87 -6.97
C GLN A 134 13.14 3.46 -5.88
N TYR A 135 13.62 4.40 -5.08
CA TYR A 135 14.56 4.10 -4.00
C TYR A 135 13.86 3.32 -2.86
N PHE A 136 12.61 3.66 -2.57
CA PHE A 136 11.78 2.84 -1.68
C PHE A 136 11.64 1.41 -2.18
N ALA A 137 11.36 1.21 -3.48
CA ALA A 137 11.20 -0.11 -4.09
C ALA A 137 12.44 -0.99 -3.88
N GLU A 138 13.64 -0.44 -4.11
CA GLU A 138 14.92 -1.14 -3.90
C GLU A 138 15.10 -1.61 -2.46
N LEU A 139 14.78 -0.73 -1.49
CA LEU A 139 14.87 -1.06 -0.07
C LEU A 139 13.83 -2.09 0.36
N LEU A 140 12.60 -2.01 -0.18
CA LEU A 140 11.51 -2.94 0.10
C LEU A 140 11.79 -4.33 -0.49
N MET A 141 12.29 -4.38 -1.73
CA MET A 141 12.66 -5.62 -2.44
C MET A 141 13.64 -6.48 -1.62
N THR A 142 14.57 -5.85 -0.93
CA THR A 142 15.62 -6.51 -0.13
C THR A 142 15.30 -6.59 1.37
N SER A 143 14.09 -6.20 1.78
CA SER A 143 13.72 -6.08 3.20
C SER A 143 13.27 -7.40 3.84
N GLY A 144 12.81 -8.36 3.03
CA GLY A 144 12.11 -9.56 3.48
C GLY A 144 10.60 -9.37 3.71
N VAL A 145 10.04 -8.19 3.39
CA VAL A 145 8.61 -7.87 3.50
C VAL A 145 7.81 -8.40 2.29
N VAL A 146 8.44 -8.43 1.12
CA VAL A 146 7.88 -8.96 -0.13
C VAL A 146 8.67 -10.20 -0.58
N LEU A 147 8.13 -10.96 -1.54
CA LEU A 147 8.74 -12.18 -2.09
C LEU A 147 9.00 -13.28 -1.03
N CYS A 148 8.30 -13.23 0.10
CA CYS A 148 8.51 -14.13 1.23
C CYS A 148 7.20 -14.82 1.62
N GLU A 149 7.13 -16.15 1.47
CA GLU A 149 5.94 -16.97 1.82
C GLU A 149 5.58 -16.89 3.31
N GLY A 150 6.56 -16.57 4.16
CA GLY A 150 6.35 -16.39 5.59
C GLY A 150 5.64 -15.09 5.98
N VAL A 151 5.42 -14.16 5.04
CA VAL A 151 4.75 -12.88 5.29
C VAL A 151 3.29 -12.95 4.84
N LYS A 152 2.38 -12.53 5.73
CA LYS A 152 0.93 -12.53 5.49
C LYS A 152 0.44 -11.10 5.37
N TRP A 153 -0.08 -10.75 4.21
CA TRP A 153 -0.62 -9.43 3.94
C TRP A 153 -2.09 -9.34 4.30
N LEU A 154 -2.46 -8.32 5.04
CA LEU A 154 -3.82 -8.00 5.46
C LEU A 154 -4.22 -6.70 4.78
N SER A 155 -5.38 -6.69 4.13
CA SER A 155 -5.81 -5.54 3.35
C SER A 155 -7.32 -5.38 3.36
N PHE A 156 -7.83 -4.24 2.90
CA PHE A 156 -9.26 -3.97 2.84
C PHE A 156 -9.60 -3.26 1.53
N HIS A 157 -10.28 -3.96 0.61
CA HIS A 157 -10.61 -3.43 -0.71
C HIS A 157 -9.40 -3.08 -1.59
N SER A 158 -8.44 -3.99 -1.60
CA SER A 158 -7.03 -3.68 -1.87
C SER A 158 -6.58 -3.64 -3.33
N GLY A 159 -7.52 -3.50 -4.27
CA GLY A 159 -7.18 -3.50 -5.71
C GLY A 159 -6.17 -2.42 -6.06
N TYR A 160 -6.50 -1.16 -5.75
CA TYR A 160 -5.61 -0.03 -6.03
C TYR A 160 -4.32 -0.10 -5.22
N ASP A 161 -4.40 -0.49 -3.94
CA ASP A 161 -3.25 -0.59 -3.04
C ASP A 161 -2.16 -1.50 -3.61
N PHE A 162 -2.54 -2.72 -3.99
CA PHE A 162 -1.62 -3.67 -4.61
C PHE A 162 -1.24 -3.25 -6.04
N GLY A 163 -2.13 -2.60 -6.77
CA GLY A 163 -1.81 -1.99 -8.07
C GLY A 163 -0.62 -1.04 -7.96
N TYR A 164 -0.65 -0.09 -7.02
CA TYR A 164 0.46 0.83 -6.80
C TYR A 164 1.73 0.11 -6.37
N LEU A 165 1.65 -0.84 -5.44
CA LEU A 165 2.84 -1.59 -5.01
C LEU A 165 3.47 -2.40 -6.15
N ILE A 166 2.67 -3.05 -7.01
CA ILE A 166 3.19 -3.79 -8.16
C ILE A 166 3.83 -2.85 -9.18
N LYS A 167 3.19 -1.71 -9.49
CA LYS A 167 3.80 -0.68 -10.36
C LYS A 167 5.15 -0.24 -9.83
N ILE A 168 5.25 0.05 -8.54
CA ILE A 168 6.48 0.51 -7.88
C ILE A 168 7.55 -0.59 -7.88
N LEU A 169 7.20 -1.82 -7.49
CA LEU A 169 8.15 -2.94 -7.36
C LEU A 169 8.67 -3.45 -8.71
N THR A 170 7.84 -3.38 -9.76
CA THR A 170 8.24 -3.77 -11.12
C THR A 170 8.89 -2.62 -11.90
N ASN A 171 8.72 -1.38 -11.43
CA ASN A 171 9.08 -0.16 -12.16
C ASN A 171 8.58 -0.18 -13.61
N SER A 172 7.34 -0.63 -13.79
CA SER A 172 6.70 -0.77 -15.10
C SER A 172 5.20 -0.53 -15.00
N ASN A 173 4.56 -0.23 -16.13
CA ASN A 173 3.11 -0.18 -16.21
C ASN A 173 2.50 -1.54 -15.87
N LEU A 174 1.30 -1.52 -15.30
CA LEU A 174 0.60 -2.74 -14.95
C LEU A 174 0.28 -3.59 -16.20
N PRO A 175 0.24 -4.93 -16.06
CA PRO A 175 -0.03 -5.84 -17.18
C PRO A 175 -1.35 -5.54 -17.89
N GLU A 176 -1.46 -5.91 -19.17
CA GLU A 176 -2.67 -5.62 -19.93
C GLU A 176 -3.85 -6.48 -19.51
N GLU A 177 -3.56 -7.74 -19.18
CA GLU A 177 -4.54 -8.73 -18.79
C GLU A 177 -4.51 -8.94 -17.27
N GLU A 178 -5.69 -9.05 -16.66
CA GLU A 178 -5.86 -9.23 -15.21
C GLU A 178 -5.15 -10.49 -14.69
N LEU A 179 -5.11 -11.54 -15.51
CA LEU A 179 -4.46 -12.81 -15.16
C LEU A 179 -2.96 -12.60 -14.93
N ASP A 180 -2.28 -11.89 -15.82
CA ASP A 180 -0.85 -11.61 -15.72
C ASP A 180 -0.54 -10.74 -14.49
N PHE A 181 -1.42 -9.78 -14.17
CA PHE A 181 -1.32 -9.03 -12.91
C PHE A 181 -1.38 -9.93 -11.70
N PHE A 182 -2.32 -10.87 -11.64
CA PHE A 182 -2.41 -11.80 -10.52
C PHE A 182 -1.23 -12.77 -10.42
N GLU A 183 -0.62 -13.16 -11.55
CA GLU A 183 0.61 -13.95 -11.54
C GLU A 183 1.75 -13.18 -10.87
N ILE A 184 1.97 -11.92 -11.28
CA ILE A 184 2.99 -11.06 -10.68
C ILE A 184 2.67 -10.77 -9.21
N LEU A 185 1.39 -10.49 -8.90
CA LEU A 185 0.93 -10.22 -7.53
C LEU A 185 1.29 -11.37 -6.59
N ARG A 186 1.04 -12.62 -7.00
CA ARG A 186 1.32 -13.82 -6.19
C ARG A 186 2.81 -14.08 -6.00
N LEU A 187 3.66 -13.60 -6.90
CA LEU A 187 5.12 -13.67 -6.71
C LEU A 187 5.54 -12.72 -5.58
N PHE A 188 5.13 -11.45 -5.64
CA PHE A 188 5.51 -10.43 -4.66
C PHE A 188 4.83 -10.62 -3.30
N PHE A 189 3.58 -11.07 -3.30
CA PHE A 189 2.72 -11.18 -2.13
C PHE A 189 2.07 -12.57 -2.09
N PRO A 190 2.79 -13.63 -1.68
CA PRO A 190 2.31 -15.00 -1.79
C PRO A 190 1.07 -15.30 -0.93
N VAL A 191 0.88 -14.58 0.18
CA VAL A 191 -0.24 -14.78 1.11
C VAL A 191 -0.95 -13.45 1.37
N ILE A 192 -2.17 -13.30 0.86
CA ILE A 192 -3.01 -12.11 1.00
C ILE A 192 -4.37 -12.50 1.61
N TYR A 193 -4.83 -11.72 2.57
CA TYR A 193 -6.19 -11.76 3.12
C TYR A 193 -6.85 -10.40 2.95
N ASP A 194 -7.78 -10.29 1.98
CA ASP A 194 -8.62 -9.11 1.83
C ASP A 194 -9.86 -9.22 2.74
N VAL A 195 -9.89 -8.43 3.80
CA VAL A 195 -10.92 -8.47 4.83
C VAL A 195 -12.31 -8.17 4.26
N LYS A 196 -12.43 -7.26 3.29
CA LYS A 196 -13.72 -6.94 2.65
C LYS A 196 -14.26 -8.14 1.87
N TYR A 197 -13.37 -8.88 1.19
CA TYR A 197 -13.75 -10.11 0.52
C TYR A 197 -14.14 -11.21 1.52
N LEU A 198 -13.38 -11.37 2.60
CA LEU A 198 -13.68 -12.34 3.66
C LEU A 198 -15.03 -12.05 4.34
N MET A 199 -15.34 -10.80 4.66
CA MET A 199 -16.63 -10.40 5.25
C MET A 199 -17.82 -10.69 4.33
N LYS A 200 -17.65 -10.59 3.01
CA LYS A 200 -18.69 -10.94 2.04
C LYS A 200 -18.88 -12.46 1.92
N SER A 201 -17.78 -13.20 2.00
CA SER A 201 -17.76 -14.66 1.76
C SER A 201 -18.10 -15.46 3.03
N CYS A 202 -17.83 -14.91 4.22
CA CYS A 202 -18.07 -15.56 5.51
C CYS A 202 -19.26 -14.92 6.23
N LYS A 203 -20.41 -15.63 6.26
CA LYS A 203 -21.67 -15.14 6.86
C LYS A 203 -21.59 -14.79 8.35
N ASN A 204 -20.58 -15.30 9.07
CA ASN A 204 -20.41 -15.15 10.52
C ASN A 204 -19.39 -14.07 10.92
N LEU A 205 -18.84 -13.30 9.96
CA LEU A 205 -17.82 -12.27 10.22
C LEU A 205 -18.40 -10.84 10.32
N LYS A 206 -19.66 -10.71 10.75
CA LYS A 206 -20.36 -9.43 10.95
C LYS A 206 -20.43 -9.04 12.42
#